data_AF-A0AAU8WQS6-F1
#
_entry.id   AF-A0AAU8WQS6-F1
#
_cell.length_a   1.000
_cell.length_b   1.000
_cell.length_c   1.000
_cell.angle_alpha   90.00
_cell.angle_beta   90.00
_cell.angle_gamma   90.00
#
_symmetry.space_group_name_H-M   'P 1'
#
loop_
_entity.id
_entity.type
_entity.pdbx_description
1 polymer ?
#
loop_
_entity_poly.entity_id
_entity_poly.type
_entity_poly.pdbx_seq_one_letter_code
_entity_poly.pdbx_strand_id
1 'polypeptide(L)'
;MKIQYKLTIPVVAILITFLAVSLVNLSQSRKQSEIADALNHKIYPVMMSLEDAYRDLYQTSDAAQGLLLARSADKVEYLKNEFKINTEKTVQRLAKVKTLLDSGLLAKEQSYSFNQLLDKTENWIELYRPMFEKPEQAEAYYRAHQQRIHDEFVVIRALLKEFSVSIDELLEELNSEYKTIEAFNDKVLFVGLLAVLLSATIAFWGIQRFVVKPIKSIEGAMADIAQGDGDLTRRLDMSSNDELGQLSAEFNHFVSRIHNTISEVVGVTVHLRHEMQHILKSTQQINSFASGQQQESDAVAAAVNEMQATSQSVSDSASQAAQSSQMADQQVEQTQQTVRHTVASIEHLSTEIQSATTVIHQLDHEVNNIASVLDVIRGIAEQTNLLALNAAIEAARAGEQGRGFAVVADEVRSLASRTQDSTGEIQTMIEKLQQGARQAVDVMSRSAESRNKTLENADKAQQSLQQIETSITHMNDMNIQIASASEQQSVVSAEVNLNIQNIADSSKQMVDMVRQARSACESLSNQCEHLDQLVGKFKV
;
A
#
# COMPACT_ATOMS: atom_id res chain seq x y z
N MET A 1 30.64 -14.01 33.47
CA MET A 1 30.58 -15.37 34.07
C MET A 1 29.21 -15.93 33.77
N LYS A 2 29.12 -17.11 33.15
CA LYS A 2 27.85 -17.71 32.75
C LYS A 2 26.86 -17.83 33.90
N ILE A 3 25.57 -17.74 33.62
CA ILE A 3 24.49 -17.80 34.63
C ILE A 3 24.59 -19.09 35.48
N GLN A 4 25.00 -20.20 34.86
CA GLN A 4 25.22 -21.48 35.54
C GLN A 4 26.24 -21.34 36.68
N TYR A 5 27.32 -20.59 36.49
CA TYR A 5 28.37 -20.43 37.50
C TYR A 5 27.95 -19.46 38.60
N LYS A 6 27.14 -18.44 38.25
CA LYS A 6 26.55 -17.53 39.23
C LYS A 6 25.61 -18.26 40.21
N LEU A 7 25.01 -19.37 39.78
CA LEU A 7 24.14 -20.22 40.61
C LEU A 7 24.91 -21.34 41.31
N THR A 8 25.83 -22.02 40.64
CA THR A 8 26.50 -23.21 41.19
C THR A 8 27.62 -22.88 42.17
N ILE A 9 28.43 -21.82 41.92
CA ILE A 9 29.56 -21.47 42.79
C ILE A 9 29.11 -21.21 44.24
N PRO A 10 28.06 -20.40 44.50
CA PRO A 10 27.63 -20.14 45.87
C PRO A 10 27.08 -21.40 46.56
N VAL A 11 26.32 -22.24 45.84
CA VAL A 11 25.77 -23.50 46.38
C VAL A 11 26.88 -24.48 46.74
N VAL A 12 27.87 -24.66 45.86
CA VAL A 12 29.03 -25.51 46.11
C VAL A 12 29.86 -24.98 47.29
N ALA A 13 30.04 -23.67 47.42
CA ALA A 13 30.74 -23.07 48.55
C ALA A 13 30.05 -23.33 49.90
N ILE A 14 28.71 -23.24 49.95
CA ILE A 14 27.92 -23.58 51.14
C ILE A 14 28.08 -25.07 51.49
N LEU A 15 27.98 -25.95 50.49
CA LEU A 15 28.12 -27.40 50.69
C LEU A 15 29.52 -27.77 51.22
N ILE A 16 30.58 -27.21 50.65
CA ILE A 16 31.96 -27.43 51.11
C ILE A 16 32.12 -26.97 52.56
N THR A 17 31.58 -25.79 52.91
CA THR A 17 31.66 -25.24 54.26
C THR A 17 30.93 -26.14 55.27
N PHE A 18 29.72 -26.59 54.93
CA PHE A 18 28.93 -27.49 55.77
C PHE A 18 29.62 -28.85 55.98
N LEU A 19 30.20 -29.41 54.91
CA LEU A 19 30.87 -30.71 54.94
C LEU A 19 32.15 -30.64 55.79
N ALA A 20 32.92 -29.56 55.69
CA ALA A 20 34.11 -29.32 56.52
C ALA A 20 33.76 -29.23 58.02
N VAL A 21 32.73 -28.47 58.39
CA VAL A 21 32.27 -28.35 59.79
C VAL A 21 31.80 -29.71 60.32
N SER A 22 31.03 -30.46 59.52
CA SER A 22 30.50 -31.77 59.90
C SER A 22 31.62 -32.79 60.14
N LEU A 23 32.65 -32.81 59.29
CA LEU A 23 33.81 -33.70 59.46
C LEU A 23 34.59 -33.41 60.74
N VAL A 24 34.82 -32.13 61.06
CA VAL A 24 35.51 -31.74 62.30
C VAL A 24 34.70 -32.14 63.52
N ASN A 25 33.39 -31.91 63.52
CA ASN A 25 32.50 -32.29 64.62
C ASN A 25 32.44 -33.82 64.83
N LEU A 26 32.32 -34.60 63.75
CA LEU A 26 32.34 -36.07 63.81
C LEU A 26 33.65 -36.61 64.41
N SER A 27 34.79 -36.04 64.03
CA SER A 27 36.11 -36.44 64.55
C SER A 27 36.21 -36.21 66.07
N GLN A 28 35.77 -35.05 66.54
CA GLN A 28 35.84 -34.70 67.96
C GLN A 28 34.79 -35.43 68.81
N SER A 29 33.60 -35.67 68.28
CA SER A 29 32.56 -36.46 68.96
C SER A 29 33.00 -37.91 69.19
N ARG A 30 33.79 -38.50 68.28
CA ARG A 30 34.39 -39.83 68.49
C ARG A 30 35.35 -39.84 69.69
N LYS A 31 36.26 -38.87 69.77
CA LYS A 31 37.18 -38.74 70.92
C LYS A 31 36.43 -38.55 72.25
N GLN A 32 35.40 -37.72 72.24
CA GLN A 32 34.54 -37.49 73.40
C GLN A 32 33.87 -38.79 73.87
N SER A 33 33.41 -39.63 72.93
CA SER A 33 32.83 -40.94 73.24
C SER A 33 33.85 -41.93 73.84
N GLU A 34 35.11 -41.91 73.38
CA GLU A 34 36.17 -42.78 73.90
C GLU A 34 36.53 -42.44 75.36
N ILE A 35 36.62 -41.14 75.69
CA ILE A 35 36.90 -40.68 77.06
C ILE A 35 35.72 -41.00 77.99
N ALA A 36 34.47 -40.78 77.53
CA ALA A 36 33.29 -41.12 78.31
C ALA A 36 33.21 -42.61 78.64
N ASP A 37 33.60 -43.48 77.70
CA ASP A 37 33.66 -44.91 77.93
C ASP A 37 34.73 -45.29 78.97
N ALA A 38 35.93 -44.70 78.88
CA ALA A 38 37.00 -44.92 79.83
C ALA A 38 36.61 -44.50 81.26
N LEU A 39 35.99 -43.33 81.43
CA LEU A 39 35.52 -42.84 82.73
C LEU A 39 34.46 -43.78 83.33
N ASN A 40 33.40 -44.07 82.58
CA ASN A 40 32.21 -44.77 83.11
C ASN A 40 32.39 -46.29 83.26
N HIS A 41 33.09 -46.94 82.35
CA HIS A 41 33.21 -48.41 82.35
C HIS A 41 34.53 -48.92 82.94
N LYS A 42 35.55 -48.07 83.07
CA LYS A 42 36.87 -48.50 83.60
C LYS A 42 37.20 -47.81 84.92
N ILE A 43 37.21 -46.48 84.95
CA ILE A 43 37.80 -45.74 86.09
C ILE A 43 36.85 -45.69 87.30
N TYR A 44 35.61 -45.20 87.14
CA TYR A 44 34.65 -45.13 88.26
C TYR A 44 34.40 -46.48 88.95
N PRO A 45 34.22 -47.61 88.23
CA PRO A 45 34.04 -48.92 88.87
C PRO A 45 35.25 -49.36 89.69
N VAL A 46 36.47 -49.02 89.26
CA VAL A 46 37.71 -49.39 89.97
C VAL A 46 37.93 -48.50 91.18
N MET A 47 37.72 -47.19 91.05
CA MET A 47 37.75 -46.23 92.17
C MET A 47 36.80 -46.68 93.29
N MET A 48 35.53 -46.93 92.94
CA MET A 48 34.53 -47.37 93.91
C MET A 48 34.92 -48.71 94.54
N SER A 49 35.47 -49.65 93.75
CA SER A 49 35.97 -50.94 94.24
C SER A 49 37.14 -50.78 95.22
N LEU A 50 38.05 -49.81 94.98
CA LEU A 50 39.21 -49.55 95.84
C LEU A 50 38.78 -48.99 97.20
N GLU A 51 37.86 -48.02 97.22
CA GLU A 51 37.25 -47.51 98.46
C GLU A 51 36.53 -48.61 99.24
N ASP A 52 35.77 -49.42 98.52
CA ASP A 52 35.06 -50.57 99.07
C ASP A 52 36.04 -51.64 99.62
N ALA A 53 37.21 -51.83 99.01
CA ALA A 53 38.25 -52.74 99.51
C ALA A 53 38.88 -52.20 100.80
N TYR A 54 39.12 -50.88 100.85
CA TYR A 54 39.61 -50.20 102.06
C TYR A 54 38.61 -50.35 103.21
N ARG A 55 37.31 -50.21 102.96
CA ARG A 55 36.27 -50.49 103.98
C ARG A 55 36.32 -51.93 104.48
N ASP A 56 36.38 -52.90 103.57
CA ASP A 56 36.38 -54.34 103.93
C ASP A 56 37.63 -54.73 104.73
N LEU A 57 38.77 -54.08 104.49
CA LEU A 57 39.97 -54.22 105.30
C LEU A 57 39.74 -53.80 106.77
N TYR A 58 39.04 -52.68 107.02
CA TYR A 58 38.66 -52.33 108.39
C TYR A 58 37.66 -53.31 108.97
N GLN A 59 36.68 -53.78 108.20
CA GLN A 59 35.72 -54.79 108.67
C GLN A 59 36.42 -56.12 109.03
N THR A 60 37.48 -56.47 108.31
CA THR A 60 38.34 -57.61 108.62
C THR A 60 39.05 -57.43 109.96
N SER A 61 39.62 -56.24 110.20
CA SER A 61 40.23 -55.88 111.49
C SER A 61 39.21 -55.87 112.64
N ASP A 62 38.01 -55.32 112.40
CA ASP A 62 36.91 -55.29 113.37
C ASP A 62 36.39 -56.68 113.70
N ALA A 63 36.29 -57.58 112.71
CA ALA A 63 35.93 -58.98 112.95
C ALA A 63 36.96 -59.66 113.86
N ALA A 64 38.26 -59.39 113.64
CA ALA A 64 39.33 -59.95 114.46
C ALA A 64 39.36 -59.37 115.88
N GLN A 65 39.11 -58.06 116.04
CA GLN A 65 38.98 -57.44 117.37
C GLN A 65 37.73 -57.91 118.10
N GLY A 66 36.61 -58.03 117.38
CA GLY A 66 35.37 -58.59 117.90
C GLY A 66 35.55 -60.02 118.40
N LEU A 67 36.42 -60.82 117.75
CA LEU A 67 36.72 -62.18 118.15
C LEU A 67 37.38 -62.24 119.54
N LEU A 68 38.25 -61.28 119.84
CA LEU A 68 38.89 -61.15 121.16
C LEU A 68 37.90 -60.85 122.29
N LEU A 69 36.77 -60.24 121.97
CA LEU A 69 35.73 -59.87 122.93
C LEU A 69 34.57 -60.87 122.97
N ALA A 70 34.54 -61.86 122.08
CA ALA A 70 33.44 -62.79 121.93
C ALA A 70 33.35 -63.74 123.13
N ARG A 71 32.17 -63.80 123.76
CA ARG A 71 31.89 -64.67 124.92
C ARG A 71 30.89 -65.79 124.65
N SER A 72 30.41 -65.93 123.40
CA SER A 72 29.49 -66.99 122.97
C SER A 72 29.93 -67.62 121.66
N ALA A 73 29.64 -68.92 121.49
CA ALA A 73 29.97 -69.67 120.28
C ALA A 73 29.31 -69.08 119.02
N ASP A 74 28.04 -68.66 119.10
CA ASP A 74 27.33 -68.04 117.98
C ASP A 74 28.00 -66.75 117.49
N LYS A 75 28.57 -65.96 118.42
CA LYS A 75 29.25 -64.71 118.06
C LYS A 75 30.60 -64.98 117.39
N VAL A 76 31.32 -66.01 117.83
CA VAL A 76 32.56 -66.47 117.19
C VAL A 76 32.30 -66.91 115.75
N GLU A 77 31.24 -67.70 115.51
CA GLU A 77 30.90 -68.17 114.17
C GLU A 77 30.50 -67.01 113.22
N TYR A 78 29.71 -66.05 113.71
CA TYR A 78 29.39 -64.83 112.96
C TYR A 78 30.65 -64.07 112.54
N LEU A 79 31.58 -63.85 113.47
CA LEU A 79 32.82 -63.09 113.20
C LEU A 79 33.75 -63.83 112.25
N LYS A 80 33.78 -65.17 112.33
CA LYS A 80 34.50 -66.01 111.36
C LYS A 80 33.94 -65.88 109.95
N ASN A 81 32.62 -65.84 109.82
CA ASN A 81 31.97 -65.63 108.53
C ASN A 81 32.22 -64.21 108.00
N GLU A 82 32.11 -63.19 108.84
CA GLU A 82 32.42 -61.80 108.46
C GLU A 82 33.89 -61.65 108.03
N PHE A 83 34.83 -62.24 108.76
CA PHE A 83 36.23 -62.27 108.36
C PHE A 83 36.40 -62.92 106.99
N LYS A 84 35.82 -64.10 106.76
CA LYS A 84 35.91 -64.78 105.47
C LYS A 84 35.33 -63.94 104.32
N ILE A 85 34.14 -63.40 104.49
CA ILE A 85 33.46 -62.60 103.46
C ILE A 85 34.26 -61.34 103.13
N ASN A 86 34.71 -60.61 104.15
CA ASN A 86 35.39 -59.34 103.95
C ASN A 86 36.80 -59.53 103.39
N THR A 87 37.50 -60.59 103.79
CA THR A 87 38.81 -60.94 103.21
C THR A 87 38.71 -61.36 101.74
N GLU A 88 37.73 -62.21 101.39
CA GLU A 88 37.46 -62.59 100.00
C GLU A 88 37.09 -61.37 99.13
N LYS A 89 36.21 -60.49 99.63
CA LYS A 89 35.82 -59.27 98.94
C LYS A 89 36.98 -58.30 98.78
N THR A 90 37.81 -58.10 99.81
CA THR A 90 38.99 -57.24 99.72
C THR A 90 39.89 -57.67 98.56
N VAL A 91 40.29 -58.95 98.50
CA VAL A 91 41.18 -59.43 97.44
C VAL A 91 40.55 -59.26 96.05
N GLN A 92 39.27 -59.62 95.88
CA GLN A 92 38.57 -59.44 94.61
C GLN A 92 38.45 -57.97 94.19
N ARG A 93 38.22 -57.07 95.15
CA ARG A 93 38.06 -55.64 94.89
C ARG A 93 39.38 -54.96 94.57
N LEU A 94 40.47 -55.33 95.26
CA LEU A 94 41.82 -54.88 94.93
C LEU A 94 42.25 -55.38 93.55
N ALA A 95 41.94 -56.63 93.21
CA ALA A 95 42.26 -57.20 91.89
C ALA A 95 41.70 -56.39 90.72
N LYS A 96 40.61 -55.61 90.92
CA LYS A 96 40.08 -54.73 89.88
C LYS A 96 41.01 -53.58 89.49
N VAL A 97 41.95 -53.16 90.34
CA VAL A 97 42.96 -52.15 89.95
C VAL A 97 43.77 -52.60 88.74
N LYS A 98 43.93 -53.92 88.56
CA LYS A 98 44.54 -54.52 87.38
C LYS A 98 43.88 -54.09 86.07
N THR A 99 42.56 -53.83 86.03
CA THR A 99 41.89 -53.43 84.79
C THR A 99 42.38 -52.08 84.29
N LEU A 100 42.78 -51.17 85.17
CA LEU A 100 43.37 -49.89 84.77
C LEU A 100 44.80 -50.05 84.25
N LEU A 101 45.60 -50.91 84.88
CA LEU A 101 46.95 -51.26 84.42
C LEU A 101 46.92 -51.95 83.04
N ASP A 102 46.05 -52.95 82.87
CA ASP A 102 45.92 -53.71 81.62
C ASP A 102 45.39 -52.81 80.48
N SER A 103 44.58 -51.79 80.80
CA SER A 103 44.08 -50.81 79.83
C SER A 103 45.07 -49.70 79.48
N GLY A 104 46.23 -49.64 80.15
CA GLY A 104 47.23 -48.59 79.98
C GLY A 104 46.84 -47.23 80.56
N LEU A 105 45.77 -47.18 81.36
CA LEU A 105 45.30 -45.97 82.05
C LEU A 105 46.12 -45.66 83.31
N LEU A 106 46.62 -46.69 83.99
CA LEU A 106 47.65 -46.53 85.03
C LEU A 106 49.03 -46.83 84.45
N ALA A 107 50.05 -46.16 84.99
CA ALA A 107 51.42 -46.28 84.52
C ALA A 107 51.95 -47.70 84.75
N LYS A 108 52.68 -48.27 83.78
CA LYS A 108 53.16 -49.66 83.86
C LYS A 108 54.06 -49.89 85.08
N GLU A 109 54.77 -48.86 85.51
CA GLU A 109 55.64 -48.82 86.67
C GLU A 109 54.89 -49.15 87.98
N GLN A 110 53.58 -48.86 88.04
CA GLN A 110 52.72 -49.14 89.20
C GLN A 110 52.34 -50.62 89.34
N SER A 111 52.68 -51.48 88.37
CA SER A 111 52.47 -52.92 88.46
C SER A 111 53.21 -53.55 89.65
N TYR A 112 54.38 -53.01 89.99
CA TYR A 112 55.14 -53.47 91.16
C TYR A 112 54.41 -53.12 92.47
N SER A 113 53.99 -51.86 92.65
CA SER A 113 53.20 -51.42 93.80
C SER A 113 51.89 -52.20 93.92
N PHE A 114 51.25 -52.55 92.80
CA PHE A 114 50.02 -53.32 92.77
C PHE A 114 50.22 -54.76 93.27
N ASN A 115 51.24 -55.45 92.76
CA ASN A 115 51.58 -56.79 93.23
C ASN A 115 51.96 -56.76 94.72
N GLN A 116 52.71 -55.74 95.15
CA GLN A 116 53.04 -55.54 96.56
C GLN A 116 51.78 -55.32 97.40
N LEU A 117 50.78 -54.57 96.92
CA LEU A 117 49.52 -54.35 97.61
C LEU A 117 48.75 -55.66 97.80
N LEU A 118 48.65 -56.49 96.76
CA LEU A 118 48.02 -57.81 96.86
C LEU A 118 48.78 -58.72 97.83
N ASP A 119 50.09 -58.88 97.65
CA ASP A 119 50.93 -59.73 98.49
C ASP A 119 50.86 -59.30 99.96
N LYS A 120 50.92 -57.99 100.23
CA LYS A 120 50.83 -57.44 101.58
C LYS A 120 49.46 -57.66 102.20
N THR A 121 48.40 -57.49 101.41
CA THR A 121 47.01 -57.75 101.84
C THR A 121 46.82 -59.22 102.19
N GLU A 122 47.25 -60.15 101.33
CA GLU A 122 47.15 -61.59 101.59
C GLU A 122 47.94 -61.99 102.84
N ASN A 123 49.19 -61.53 102.97
CA ASN A 123 50.00 -61.78 104.16
C ASN A 123 49.35 -61.22 105.45
N TRP A 124 48.72 -60.05 105.36
CA TRP A 124 48.01 -59.44 106.48
C TRP A 124 46.76 -60.22 106.88
N ILE A 125 46.03 -60.76 105.91
CA ILE A 125 44.90 -61.66 106.12
C ILE A 125 45.37 -62.98 106.79
N GLU A 126 46.47 -63.56 106.31
CA GLU A 126 47.06 -64.77 106.89
C GLU A 126 47.49 -64.59 108.35
N LEU A 127 47.95 -63.39 108.74
CA LEU A 127 48.28 -63.11 110.14
C LEU A 127 47.06 -63.19 111.07
N TYR A 128 45.85 -62.97 110.56
CA TYR A 128 44.63 -63.14 111.36
C TYR A 128 44.10 -64.57 111.35
N ARG A 129 44.41 -65.39 110.32
CA ARG A 129 43.84 -66.73 110.14
C ARG A 129 43.97 -67.64 111.38
N PRO A 130 45.13 -67.74 112.08
CA PRO A 130 45.25 -68.58 113.28
C PRO A 130 44.28 -68.20 114.40
N MET A 131 43.90 -66.92 114.51
CA MET A 131 42.93 -66.47 115.51
C MET A 131 41.54 -67.07 115.26
N PHE A 132 41.13 -67.18 114.00
CA PHE A 132 39.82 -67.72 113.61
C PHE A 132 39.79 -69.25 113.50
N GLU A 133 40.95 -69.90 113.35
CA GLU A 133 41.08 -71.37 113.39
C GLU A 133 41.06 -71.92 114.81
N LYS A 134 41.69 -71.21 115.77
CA LYS A 134 41.73 -71.58 117.19
C LYS A 134 41.33 -70.38 118.08
N PRO A 135 40.02 -70.05 118.14
CA PRO A 135 39.53 -68.88 118.86
C PRO A 135 39.94 -68.83 120.33
N GLU A 136 40.07 -69.99 120.98
CA GLU A 136 40.50 -70.10 122.38
C GLU A 136 41.93 -69.59 122.64
N GLN A 137 42.77 -69.49 121.61
CA GLN A 137 44.14 -68.95 121.69
C GLN A 137 44.27 -67.55 121.08
N ALA A 138 43.18 -66.96 120.58
CA ALA A 138 43.20 -65.73 119.80
C ALA A 138 43.80 -64.54 120.57
N GLU A 139 43.49 -64.38 121.87
CA GLU A 139 44.01 -63.26 122.68
C GLU A 139 45.53 -63.32 122.87
N ALA A 140 46.05 -64.51 123.19
CA ALA A 140 47.49 -64.72 123.35
C ALA A 140 48.23 -64.55 122.01
N TYR A 141 47.66 -65.09 120.92
CA TYR A 141 48.23 -64.96 119.58
C TYR A 141 48.26 -63.51 119.10
N TYR A 142 47.14 -62.78 119.27
CA TYR A 142 47.03 -61.38 118.87
C TYR A 142 48.04 -60.52 119.62
N ARG A 143 48.17 -60.66 120.95
CA ARG A 143 49.16 -59.90 121.72
C ARG A 143 50.60 -60.13 121.24
N ALA A 144 50.94 -61.34 120.79
CA ALA A 144 52.26 -61.66 120.27
C ALA A 144 52.53 -61.09 118.86
N HIS A 145 51.47 -60.85 118.06
CA HIS A 145 51.58 -60.45 116.65
C HIS A 145 50.99 -59.07 116.32
N GLN A 146 50.43 -58.36 117.29
CA GLN A 146 49.72 -57.09 117.11
C GLN A 146 50.58 -56.05 116.38
N GLN A 147 51.87 -55.95 116.73
CA GLN A 147 52.78 -55.01 116.07
C GLN A 147 52.97 -55.35 114.59
N ARG A 148 53.18 -56.63 114.26
CA ARG A 148 53.33 -57.08 112.88
C ARG A 148 52.05 -56.87 112.06
N ILE A 149 50.89 -57.14 112.65
CA ILE A 149 49.58 -56.87 112.03
C ILE A 149 49.42 -55.37 111.75
N HIS A 150 49.82 -54.51 112.69
CA HIS A 150 49.77 -53.07 112.50
C HIS A 150 50.71 -52.59 111.39
N ASP A 151 51.98 -53.04 111.41
CA ASP A 151 53.00 -52.63 110.44
C ASP A 151 52.61 -53.02 109.01
N GLU A 152 52.10 -54.23 108.80
CA GLU A 152 51.60 -54.68 107.49
C GLU A 152 50.36 -53.84 107.05
N PHE A 153 49.47 -53.48 107.98
CA PHE A 153 48.33 -52.61 107.67
C PHE A 153 48.75 -51.20 107.25
N VAL A 154 49.81 -50.67 107.85
CA VAL A 154 50.36 -49.35 107.49
C VAL A 154 50.86 -49.36 106.04
N VAL A 155 51.54 -50.42 105.62
CA VAL A 155 52.01 -50.58 104.22
C VAL A 155 50.83 -50.68 103.25
N ILE A 156 49.82 -51.51 103.57
CA ILE A 156 48.60 -51.62 102.74
C ILE A 156 47.91 -50.26 102.59
N ARG A 157 47.77 -49.50 103.69
CA ARG A 157 47.16 -48.17 103.66
C ARG A 157 47.96 -47.21 102.79
N ALA A 158 49.30 -47.25 102.85
CA ALA A 158 50.16 -46.41 102.03
C ALA A 158 49.98 -46.72 100.53
N LEU A 159 49.98 -48.00 100.16
CA LEU A 159 49.78 -48.45 98.77
C LEU A 159 48.36 -48.15 98.27
N LEU A 160 47.33 -48.33 99.10
CA LEU A 160 45.97 -47.94 98.78
C LEU A 160 45.84 -46.44 98.53
N LYS A 161 46.52 -45.63 99.34
CA LYS A 161 46.57 -44.18 99.14
C LYS A 161 47.28 -43.82 97.83
N GLU A 162 48.39 -44.47 97.49
CA GLU A 162 49.08 -44.29 96.22
C GLU A 162 48.13 -44.53 95.02
N PHE A 163 47.44 -45.68 95.00
CA PHE A 163 46.48 -45.97 93.92
C PHE A 163 45.26 -45.04 93.92
N SER A 164 44.75 -44.66 95.09
CA SER A 164 43.64 -43.69 95.17
C SER A 164 44.04 -42.34 94.56
N VAL A 165 45.23 -41.83 94.91
CA VAL A 165 45.74 -40.57 94.37
C VAL A 165 45.95 -40.65 92.85
N SER A 166 46.55 -41.73 92.35
CA SER A 166 46.74 -41.87 90.89
C SER A 166 45.42 -42.03 90.13
N ILE A 167 44.42 -42.69 90.71
CA ILE A 167 43.08 -42.80 90.11
C ILE A 167 42.37 -41.43 90.12
N ASP A 168 42.50 -40.65 91.20
CA ASP A 168 41.95 -39.30 91.28
C ASP A 168 42.61 -38.35 90.28
N GLU A 169 43.94 -38.40 90.14
CA GLU A 169 44.69 -37.63 89.12
C GLU A 169 44.23 -37.99 87.70
N LEU A 170 44.08 -39.29 87.41
CA LEU A 170 43.57 -39.79 86.13
C LEU A 170 42.12 -39.32 85.87
N LEU A 171 41.26 -39.33 86.90
CA LEU A 171 39.88 -38.82 86.80
C LEU A 171 39.86 -37.33 86.48
N GLU A 172 40.72 -36.54 87.11
CA GLU A 172 40.81 -35.11 86.88
C GLU A 172 41.34 -34.80 85.46
N GLU A 173 42.36 -35.54 85.00
CA GLU A 173 42.91 -35.42 83.65
C GLU A 173 41.86 -35.73 82.57
N LEU A 174 41.20 -36.89 82.63
CA LEU A 174 40.20 -37.27 81.63
C LEU A 174 38.94 -36.40 81.68
N ASN A 175 38.48 -35.96 82.86
CA ASN A 175 37.36 -35.02 82.95
C ASN A 175 37.72 -33.63 82.39
N SER A 176 38.97 -33.18 82.60
CA SER A 176 39.47 -31.94 82.00
C SER A 176 39.52 -32.06 80.48
N GLU A 177 40.08 -33.14 79.95
CA GLU A 177 40.13 -33.41 78.51
C GLU A 177 38.72 -33.48 77.91
N TYR A 178 37.79 -34.21 78.54
CA TYR A 178 36.39 -34.29 78.13
C TYR A 178 35.74 -32.91 78.01
N LYS A 179 35.88 -32.04 79.03
CA LYS A 179 35.34 -30.68 79.03
C LYS A 179 35.98 -29.78 77.97
N THR A 180 37.27 -29.93 77.71
CA THR A 180 37.94 -29.14 76.66
C THR A 180 37.45 -29.52 75.26
N ILE A 181 37.20 -30.81 75.00
CA ILE A 181 36.63 -31.30 73.74
C ILE A 181 35.18 -30.85 73.60
N GLU A 182 34.38 -30.91 74.66
CA GLU A 182 33.01 -30.40 74.68
C GLU A 182 32.96 -28.90 74.33
N ALA A 183 33.75 -28.07 75.01
CA ALA A 183 33.83 -26.64 74.73
C ALA A 183 34.37 -26.34 73.32
N PHE A 184 35.25 -27.19 72.78
CA PHE A 184 35.71 -27.08 71.40
C PHE A 184 34.61 -27.45 70.40
N ASN A 185 33.82 -28.49 70.66
CA ASN A 185 32.67 -28.90 69.84
C ASN A 185 31.62 -27.79 69.73
N ASP A 186 31.26 -27.16 70.86
CA ASP A 186 30.32 -26.04 70.88
C ASP A 186 30.82 -24.86 70.04
N LYS A 187 32.12 -24.54 70.16
CA LYS A 187 32.75 -23.49 69.34
C LYS A 187 32.75 -23.83 67.85
N VAL A 188 33.08 -25.06 67.47
CA VAL A 188 33.07 -25.51 66.07
C VAL A 188 31.66 -25.45 65.48
N LEU A 189 30.64 -25.88 66.22
CA LEU A 189 29.25 -25.81 65.78
C LEU A 189 28.77 -24.36 65.64
N PHE A 190 29.10 -23.49 66.60
CA PHE A 190 28.72 -22.09 66.57
C PHE A 190 29.39 -21.32 65.42
N VAL A 191 30.72 -21.44 65.27
CA VAL A 191 31.47 -20.81 64.18
C VAL A 191 31.05 -21.39 62.83
N GLY A 192 30.83 -22.71 62.77
CA GLY A 192 30.36 -23.39 61.57
C GLY A 192 28.98 -22.89 61.12
N LEU A 193 28.04 -22.72 62.06
CA LEU A 193 26.72 -22.14 61.79
C LEU A 193 26.83 -20.73 61.24
N LEU A 194 27.66 -19.88 61.84
CA LEU A 194 27.90 -18.52 61.35
C LEU A 194 28.51 -18.50 59.94
N ALA A 195 29.47 -19.39 59.65
CA ALA A 195 30.08 -19.50 58.33
C ALA A 195 29.07 -19.95 57.25
N VAL A 196 28.19 -20.89 57.58
CA VAL A 196 27.09 -21.32 56.68
C VAL A 196 26.07 -20.20 56.46
N LEU A 197 25.67 -19.47 57.51
CA LEU A 197 24.75 -18.33 57.38
C LEU A 197 25.35 -17.18 56.55
N LEU A 198 26.62 -16.86 56.77
CA LEU A 198 27.33 -15.81 56.03
C LEU A 198 27.43 -16.16 54.55
N SER A 199 27.85 -17.39 54.23
CA SER A 199 27.94 -17.88 52.84
C SER A 199 26.57 -17.91 52.16
N ALA A 200 25.51 -18.32 52.87
CA ALA A 200 24.13 -18.28 52.37
C ALA A 200 23.65 -16.84 52.09
N THR A 201 23.99 -15.89 52.95
CA THR A 201 23.60 -14.48 52.78
C THR A 201 24.29 -13.84 51.57
N ILE A 202 25.61 -14.10 51.41
CA ILE A 202 26.37 -13.62 50.24
C ILE A 202 25.84 -14.25 48.95
N ALA A 203 25.53 -15.55 48.98
CA ALA A 203 24.92 -16.26 47.85
C ALA A 203 23.58 -15.63 47.45
N PHE A 204 22.70 -15.38 48.43
CA PHE A 204 21.39 -14.76 48.20
C PHE A 204 21.52 -13.36 47.58
N TRP A 205 22.38 -12.51 48.15
CA TRP A 205 22.63 -11.17 47.63
C TRP A 205 23.17 -11.19 46.19
N GLY A 206 24.11 -12.08 45.89
CA GLY A 206 24.68 -12.26 44.56
C GLY A 206 23.63 -12.69 43.52
N ILE A 207 22.81 -13.70 43.84
CA ILE A 207 21.73 -14.17 42.96
C ILE A 207 20.72 -13.06 42.69
N GLN A 208 20.29 -12.33 43.73
CA GLN A 208 19.36 -11.22 43.59
C GLN A 208 19.91 -10.13 42.65
N ARG A 209 21.17 -9.73 42.83
CA ARG A 209 21.78 -8.61 42.11
C ARG A 209 22.15 -8.96 40.66
N PHE A 210 22.65 -10.16 40.41
CA PHE A 210 23.28 -10.54 39.13
C PHE A 210 22.44 -11.48 38.27
N VAL A 211 21.33 -12.03 38.79
CA VAL A 211 20.41 -12.92 38.06
C VAL A 211 18.99 -12.37 38.09
N VAL A 212 18.40 -12.20 39.29
CA VAL A 212 16.98 -11.82 39.42
C VAL A 212 16.70 -10.41 38.91
N LYS A 213 17.51 -9.41 39.31
CA LYS A 213 17.29 -8.01 38.90
C LYS A 213 17.37 -7.82 37.38
N PRO A 214 18.37 -8.35 36.65
CA PRO A 214 18.38 -8.28 35.18
C PRO A 214 17.17 -8.98 34.53
N ILE A 215 16.77 -10.16 35.02
CA ILE A 215 15.58 -10.87 34.51
C ILE A 215 14.33 -10.01 34.68
N LYS A 216 14.11 -9.41 35.86
CA LYS A 216 12.99 -8.49 36.09
C LYS A 216 13.04 -7.24 35.22
N SER A 217 14.24 -6.77 34.86
CA SER A 217 14.38 -5.65 33.95
C SER A 217 13.98 -6.01 32.52
N ILE A 218 14.34 -7.21 32.06
CA ILE A 218 13.92 -7.76 30.75
C ILE A 218 12.39 -7.95 30.76
N GLU A 219 11.84 -8.57 31.80
CA GLU A 219 10.40 -8.74 31.99
C GLU A 219 9.66 -7.40 31.95
N GLY A 220 10.13 -6.40 32.69
CA GLY A 220 9.56 -5.07 32.71
C GLY A 220 9.59 -4.39 31.34
N ALA A 221 10.69 -4.51 30.60
CA ALA A 221 10.78 -3.95 29.24
C ALA A 221 9.86 -4.69 28.24
N MET A 222 9.73 -6.01 28.36
CA MET A 222 8.77 -6.78 27.55
C MET A 222 7.33 -6.40 27.88
N ALA A 223 7.01 -6.21 29.17
CA ALA A 223 5.69 -5.79 29.61
C ALA A 223 5.35 -4.35 29.16
N ASP A 224 6.31 -3.43 29.20
CA ASP A 224 6.15 -2.03 28.72
C ASP A 224 5.81 -1.99 27.22
N ILE A 225 6.45 -2.85 26.41
CA ILE A 225 6.14 -2.97 24.98
C ILE A 225 4.79 -3.68 24.73
N ALA A 226 4.44 -4.69 25.53
CA ALA A 226 3.24 -5.50 25.32
C ALA A 226 1.95 -4.87 25.88
N GLN A 227 2.04 -4.10 26.97
CA GLN A 227 0.90 -3.56 27.71
C GLN A 227 0.91 -2.03 27.86
N GLY A 228 2.08 -1.38 27.72
CA GLY A 228 2.22 0.08 27.83
C GLY A 228 2.00 0.82 26.51
N ASP A 229 2.43 2.08 26.45
CA ASP A 229 2.39 2.97 25.25
C ASP A 229 3.38 2.52 24.14
N GLY A 230 3.86 1.27 24.18
CA GLY A 230 4.73 0.70 23.17
C GLY A 230 5.97 1.54 22.90
N ASP A 231 6.71 1.98 23.92
CA ASP A 231 7.90 2.82 23.74
C ASP A 231 9.08 2.01 23.15
N LEU A 232 9.16 2.03 21.83
CA LEU A 232 10.19 1.34 21.05
C LEU A 232 11.51 2.11 21.02
N THR A 233 11.65 3.23 21.72
CA THR A 233 12.90 3.98 21.86
C THR A 233 13.78 3.45 23.01
N ARG A 234 13.18 2.70 23.94
CA ARG A 234 13.89 2.16 25.12
C ARG A 234 14.79 0.99 24.74
N ARG A 235 15.93 0.88 25.42
CA ARG A 235 16.91 -0.21 25.23
C ARG A 235 17.31 -0.77 26.60
N LEU A 236 17.48 -2.08 26.66
CA LEU A 236 18.02 -2.79 27.82
C LEU A 236 19.54 -2.59 27.94
N ASP A 237 20.04 -2.57 29.17
CA ASP A 237 21.47 -2.54 29.45
C ASP A 237 22.15 -3.85 29.01
N MET A 238 23.25 -3.71 28.28
CA MET A 238 24.06 -4.80 27.71
C MET A 238 25.42 -4.94 28.42
N SER A 239 25.59 -4.35 29.60
CA SER A 239 26.84 -4.36 30.37
C SER A 239 27.30 -5.75 30.83
N SER A 240 26.42 -6.76 30.83
CA SER A 240 26.77 -8.13 31.20
C SER A 240 27.33 -8.93 30.02
N ASN A 241 28.44 -9.63 30.21
CA ASN A 241 29.08 -10.45 29.17
C ASN A 241 28.70 -11.95 29.32
N ASP A 242 27.43 -12.22 29.59
CA ASP A 242 26.86 -13.56 29.82
C ASP A 242 25.55 -13.77 29.06
N GLU A 243 24.86 -14.88 29.31
CA GLU A 243 23.62 -15.24 28.61
C GLU A 243 22.50 -14.18 28.78
N LEU A 244 22.45 -13.48 29.92
CA LEU A 244 21.47 -12.41 30.14
C LEU A 244 21.82 -11.15 29.34
N GLY A 245 23.12 -10.84 29.20
CA GLY A 245 23.56 -9.76 28.32
C GLY A 245 23.31 -10.03 26.84
N GLN A 246 23.52 -11.27 26.39
CA GLN A 246 23.15 -11.70 25.04
C GLN A 246 21.63 -11.61 24.83
N LEU A 247 20.82 -12.03 25.80
CA LEU A 247 19.37 -11.88 25.74
C LEU A 247 18.93 -10.41 25.66
N SER A 248 19.55 -9.52 26.44
CA SER A 248 19.32 -8.07 26.33
C SER A 248 19.67 -7.52 24.93
N ALA A 249 20.77 -8.00 24.34
CA ALA A 249 21.21 -7.58 23.00
C ALA A 249 20.22 -8.04 21.91
N GLU A 250 19.80 -9.31 21.95
CA GLU A 250 18.80 -9.85 21.00
C GLU A 250 17.44 -9.16 21.16
N PHE A 251 17.02 -8.87 22.40
CA PHE A 251 15.83 -8.06 22.65
C PHE A 251 15.96 -6.67 22.04
N ASN A 252 17.08 -5.96 22.26
CA ASN A 252 17.31 -4.64 21.67
C ASN A 252 17.28 -4.67 20.14
N HIS A 253 17.83 -5.72 19.52
CA HIS A 253 17.78 -5.89 18.07
C HIS A 253 16.35 -6.15 17.57
N PHE A 254 15.57 -6.96 18.29
CA PHE A 254 14.15 -7.17 18.01
C PHE A 254 13.36 -5.85 18.09
N VAL A 255 13.51 -5.09 19.18
CA VAL A 255 12.84 -3.78 19.34
C VAL A 255 13.26 -2.79 18.26
N SER A 256 14.54 -2.76 17.88
CA SER A 256 15.05 -1.91 16.80
C SER A 256 14.41 -2.24 15.45
N ARG A 257 14.20 -3.54 15.14
CA ARG A 257 13.50 -3.95 13.93
C ARG A 257 12.05 -3.50 13.92
N ILE A 258 11.33 -3.71 15.04
CA ILE A 258 9.93 -3.26 15.15
C ILE A 258 9.85 -1.73 15.04
N HIS A 259 10.71 -1.00 15.74
CA HIS A 259 10.81 0.45 15.64
C HIS A 259 10.92 0.91 14.19
N ASN A 260 11.90 0.38 13.44
CA ASN A 260 12.13 0.78 12.05
C ASN A 260 10.95 0.42 11.14
N THR A 261 10.36 -0.77 11.30
CA THR A 261 9.17 -1.16 10.53
C THR A 261 7.99 -0.22 10.82
N ILE A 262 7.76 0.14 12.09
CA ILE A 262 6.71 1.06 12.47
C ILE A 262 6.98 2.47 11.92
N SER A 263 8.22 2.97 12.00
CA SER A 263 8.60 4.26 11.40
C SER A 263 8.39 4.28 9.88
N GLU A 264 8.71 3.18 9.19
CA GLU A 264 8.48 3.04 7.75
C GLU A 264 6.99 3.06 7.41
N VAL A 265 6.14 2.37 8.19
CA VAL A 265 4.68 2.40 8.01
C VAL A 265 4.12 3.81 8.20
N VAL A 266 4.60 4.58 9.20
CA VAL A 266 4.24 6.00 9.36
C VAL A 266 4.61 6.80 8.11
N GLY A 267 5.85 6.64 7.61
CA GLY A 267 6.33 7.31 6.40
C GLY A 267 5.48 7.00 5.17
N VAL A 268 5.18 5.71 4.95
CA VAL A 268 4.31 5.26 3.84
C VAL A 268 2.90 5.82 3.98
N THR A 269 2.34 5.87 5.20
CA THR A 269 0.99 6.41 5.45
C THR A 269 0.91 7.91 5.15
N VAL A 270 1.94 8.68 5.50
CA VAL A 270 2.06 10.10 5.14
C VAL A 270 2.15 10.28 3.62
N HIS A 271 2.97 9.48 2.95
CA HIS A 271 3.10 9.55 1.50
C HIS A 271 1.77 9.20 0.79
N LEU A 272 1.08 8.17 1.27
CA LEU A 272 -0.23 7.76 0.77
C LEU A 272 -1.28 8.88 0.88
N ARG A 273 -1.26 9.67 1.97
CA ARG A 273 -2.12 10.86 2.09
C ARG A 273 -1.82 11.92 1.05
N HIS A 274 -0.55 12.18 0.78
CA HIS A 274 -0.15 13.14 -0.24
C HIS A 274 -0.63 12.70 -1.63
N GLU A 275 -0.46 11.42 -1.98
CA GLU A 275 -0.95 10.86 -3.24
C GLU A 275 -2.49 10.94 -3.35
N MET A 276 -3.23 10.66 -2.27
CA MET A 276 -4.68 10.85 -2.24
C MET A 276 -5.11 12.30 -2.49
N GLN A 277 -4.42 13.27 -1.90
CA GLN A 277 -4.70 14.69 -2.15
C GLN A 277 -4.45 15.06 -3.62
N HIS A 278 -3.39 14.50 -4.22
CA HIS A 278 -3.11 14.65 -5.64
C HIS A 278 -4.23 14.07 -6.50
N ILE A 279 -4.69 12.85 -6.20
CA ILE A 279 -5.81 12.22 -6.90
C ILE A 279 -7.07 13.07 -6.77
N LEU A 280 -7.42 13.53 -5.56
CA LEU A 280 -8.60 14.37 -5.33
C LEU A 280 -8.54 15.66 -6.17
N LYS A 281 -7.39 16.32 -6.23
CA LYS A 281 -7.18 17.52 -7.05
C LYS A 281 -7.36 17.21 -8.55
N SER A 282 -6.76 16.13 -9.05
CA SER A 282 -6.93 15.69 -10.43
C SER A 282 -8.38 15.36 -10.76
N THR A 283 -9.07 14.67 -9.84
CA THR A 283 -10.49 14.32 -9.98
C THR A 283 -11.36 15.58 -10.09
N GLN A 284 -11.04 16.62 -9.33
CA GLN A 284 -11.73 17.91 -9.38
C GLN A 284 -11.49 18.66 -10.69
N GLN A 285 -10.28 18.59 -11.24
CA GLN A 285 -9.96 19.13 -12.57
C GLN A 285 -10.69 18.38 -13.68
N ILE A 286 -10.68 17.04 -13.64
CA ILE A 286 -11.40 16.19 -14.61
C ILE A 286 -12.89 16.51 -14.60
N ASN A 287 -13.50 16.70 -13.42
CA ASN A 287 -14.91 17.09 -13.34
C ASN A 287 -15.20 18.44 -14.02
N SER A 288 -14.30 19.42 -13.85
CA SER A 288 -14.41 20.72 -14.53
C SER A 288 -14.28 20.58 -16.04
N PHE A 289 -13.36 19.74 -16.53
CA PHE A 289 -13.20 19.48 -17.96
C PHE A 289 -14.39 18.73 -18.54
N ALA A 290 -14.92 17.72 -17.85
CA ALA A 290 -16.11 16.99 -18.28
C ALA A 290 -17.32 17.93 -18.39
N SER A 291 -17.50 18.85 -17.43
CA SER A 291 -18.56 19.86 -17.50
C SER A 291 -18.37 20.83 -18.66
N GLY A 292 -17.14 21.27 -18.92
CA GLY A 292 -16.84 22.14 -20.08
C GLY A 292 -17.08 21.43 -21.40
N GLN A 293 -16.66 20.18 -21.52
CA GLN A 293 -16.85 19.35 -22.71
C GLN A 293 -18.33 19.07 -22.99
N GLN A 294 -19.16 18.91 -21.95
CA GLN A 294 -20.61 18.81 -22.11
C GLN A 294 -21.19 20.09 -22.75
N GLN A 295 -20.79 21.26 -22.23
CA GLN A 295 -21.28 22.54 -22.75
C GLN A 295 -20.80 22.79 -24.20
N GLU A 296 -19.57 22.44 -24.53
CA GLU A 296 -19.05 22.49 -25.90
C GLU A 296 -19.81 21.52 -26.81
N SER A 297 -20.11 20.31 -26.34
CA SER A 297 -20.89 19.32 -27.10
C SER A 297 -22.29 19.85 -27.40
N ASP A 298 -22.97 20.45 -26.42
CA ASP A 298 -24.29 21.07 -26.62
C ASP A 298 -24.23 22.20 -27.67
N ALA A 299 -23.19 23.02 -27.65
CA ALA A 299 -22.99 24.10 -28.62
C ALA A 299 -22.73 23.56 -30.04
N VAL A 300 -21.90 22.51 -30.18
CA VAL A 300 -21.66 21.89 -31.48
C VAL A 300 -22.92 21.19 -31.99
N ALA A 301 -23.68 20.51 -31.13
CA ALA A 301 -24.96 19.89 -31.51
C ALA A 301 -25.95 20.93 -32.04
N ALA A 302 -26.03 22.11 -31.42
CA ALA A 302 -26.86 23.21 -31.92
C ALA A 302 -26.39 23.69 -33.31
N ALA A 303 -25.08 23.89 -33.50
CA ALA A 303 -24.51 24.31 -34.78
C ALA A 303 -24.73 23.27 -35.89
N VAL A 304 -24.67 21.98 -35.55
CA VAL A 304 -24.91 20.88 -36.51
C VAL A 304 -26.39 20.80 -36.90
N ASN A 305 -27.31 21.01 -35.95
CA ASN A 305 -28.74 21.12 -36.29
C ASN A 305 -29.02 22.31 -37.22
N GLU A 306 -28.40 23.46 -36.97
CA GLU A 306 -28.50 24.62 -37.86
C GLU A 306 -27.90 24.32 -39.24
N MET A 307 -26.75 23.64 -39.29
CA MET A 307 -26.13 23.20 -40.54
C MET A 307 -27.07 22.28 -41.34
N GLN A 308 -27.75 21.34 -40.66
CA GLN A 308 -28.67 20.41 -41.30
C GLN A 308 -29.90 21.12 -41.89
N ALA A 309 -30.47 22.08 -41.15
CA ALA A 309 -31.55 22.94 -41.65
C ALA A 309 -31.10 23.80 -42.84
N THR A 310 -29.86 24.30 -42.80
CA THR A 310 -29.29 25.11 -43.87
C THR A 310 -29.04 24.27 -45.13
N SER A 311 -28.45 23.08 -45.00
CA SER A 311 -28.26 22.15 -46.12
C SER A 311 -29.58 21.75 -46.76
N GLN A 312 -30.65 21.51 -45.98
CA GLN A 312 -31.97 21.28 -46.55
C GLN A 312 -32.47 22.50 -47.34
N SER A 313 -32.36 23.70 -46.79
CA SER A 313 -32.78 24.94 -47.49
C SER A 313 -31.98 25.19 -48.78
N VAL A 314 -30.69 24.87 -48.80
CA VAL A 314 -29.84 24.98 -50.01
C VAL A 314 -30.26 23.95 -51.05
N SER A 315 -30.55 22.71 -50.64
CA SER A 315 -31.07 21.67 -51.55
C SER A 315 -32.40 22.09 -52.19
N ASP A 316 -33.35 22.59 -51.40
CA ASP A 316 -34.64 23.08 -51.87
C ASP A 316 -34.47 24.26 -52.84
N SER A 317 -33.57 25.20 -52.50
CA SER A 317 -33.24 26.36 -53.35
C SER A 317 -32.63 25.93 -54.69
N ALA A 318 -31.73 24.94 -54.67
CA ALA A 318 -31.12 24.39 -55.88
C ALA A 318 -32.16 23.67 -56.74
N SER A 319 -33.07 22.89 -56.15
CA SER A 319 -34.18 22.26 -56.87
C SER A 319 -35.10 23.30 -57.52
N GLN A 320 -35.40 24.39 -56.83
CA GLN A 320 -36.25 25.45 -57.36
C GLN A 320 -35.55 26.26 -58.47
N ALA A 321 -34.24 26.46 -58.34
CA ALA A 321 -33.41 27.05 -59.39
C ALA A 321 -33.34 26.14 -60.64
N ALA A 322 -33.21 24.81 -60.47
CA ALA A 322 -33.24 23.85 -61.57
C ALA A 322 -34.58 23.89 -62.33
N GLN A 323 -35.70 23.92 -61.60
CA GLN A 323 -37.03 24.07 -62.19
C GLN A 323 -37.15 25.39 -62.98
N SER A 324 -36.63 26.49 -62.43
CA SER A 324 -36.64 27.80 -63.09
C SER A 324 -35.78 27.81 -64.36
N SER A 325 -34.61 27.16 -64.33
CA SER A 325 -33.77 26.94 -65.51
C SER A 325 -34.51 26.12 -66.58
N GLN A 326 -35.20 25.04 -66.20
CA GLN A 326 -35.98 24.23 -67.15
C GLN A 326 -37.13 25.02 -67.79
N MET A 327 -37.80 25.89 -67.04
CA MET A 327 -38.82 26.79 -67.59
C MET A 327 -38.21 27.83 -68.55
N ALA A 328 -37.04 28.37 -68.22
CA ALA A 328 -36.33 29.29 -69.10
C ALA A 328 -35.89 28.62 -70.41
N ASP A 329 -35.46 27.36 -70.36
CA ASP A 329 -35.10 26.55 -71.53
C ASP A 329 -36.28 26.40 -72.50
N GLN A 330 -37.46 26.03 -71.98
CA GLN A 330 -38.70 25.96 -72.77
C GLN A 330 -39.06 27.31 -73.41
N GLN A 331 -38.89 28.41 -72.67
CA GLN A 331 -39.16 29.75 -73.18
C GLN A 331 -38.18 30.15 -74.31
N VAL A 332 -36.91 29.76 -74.20
CA VAL A 332 -35.90 29.98 -75.24
C VAL A 332 -36.24 29.16 -76.48
N GLU A 333 -36.62 27.89 -76.33
CA GLU A 333 -37.06 27.04 -77.44
C GLU A 333 -38.24 27.66 -78.20
N GLN A 334 -39.27 28.10 -77.48
CA GLN A 334 -40.43 28.77 -78.08
C GLN A 334 -40.05 30.09 -78.78
N THR A 335 -39.11 30.84 -78.22
CA THR A 335 -38.60 32.07 -78.83
C THR A 335 -37.81 31.78 -80.10
N GLN A 336 -36.95 30.74 -80.11
CA GLN A 336 -36.23 30.30 -81.29
C GLN A 336 -37.20 29.89 -82.41
N GLN A 337 -38.27 29.15 -82.10
CA GLN A 337 -39.32 28.80 -83.07
C GLN A 337 -39.98 30.05 -83.68
N THR A 338 -40.29 31.05 -82.84
CA THR A 338 -40.88 32.32 -83.28
C THR A 338 -39.94 33.11 -84.20
N VAL A 339 -38.64 33.15 -83.88
CA VAL A 339 -37.63 33.79 -84.74
C VAL A 339 -37.52 33.06 -86.09
N ARG A 340 -37.48 31.72 -86.10
CA ARG A 340 -37.47 30.92 -87.35
C ARG A 340 -38.70 31.21 -88.21
N HIS A 341 -39.88 31.29 -87.60
CA HIS A 341 -41.11 31.63 -88.32
C HIS A 341 -41.07 33.06 -88.88
N THR A 342 -40.47 33.99 -88.13
CA THR A 342 -40.27 35.38 -88.58
C THR A 342 -39.34 35.46 -89.78
N VAL A 343 -38.23 34.71 -89.77
CA VAL A 343 -37.29 34.59 -90.90
C VAL A 343 -38.02 34.06 -92.14
N ALA A 344 -38.79 32.98 -92.02
CA ALA A 344 -39.56 32.42 -93.13
C ALA A 344 -40.59 33.43 -93.71
N SER A 345 -41.28 34.19 -92.86
CA SER A 345 -42.19 35.25 -93.31
C SER A 345 -41.46 36.38 -94.06
N ILE A 346 -40.24 36.74 -93.63
CA ILE A 346 -39.42 37.76 -94.31
C ILE A 346 -38.90 37.25 -95.66
N GLU A 347 -38.54 35.97 -95.76
CA GLU A 347 -38.18 35.33 -97.02
C GLU A 347 -39.37 35.26 -97.99
N HIS A 348 -40.58 35.02 -97.49
CA HIS A 348 -41.79 35.10 -98.31
C HIS A 348 -42.02 36.54 -98.82
N LEU A 349 -41.93 37.54 -97.93
CA LEU A 349 -42.03 38.95 -98.28
C LEU A 349 -40.96 39.37 -99.31
N SER A 350 -39.76 38.79 -99.23
CA SER A 350 -38.69 38.96 -100.22
C SER A 350 -39.16 38.61 -101.63
N THR A 351 -39.87 37.50 -101.75
CA THR A 351 -40.37 36.99 -103.03
C THR A 351 -41.47 37.90 -103.58
N GLU A 352 -42.36 38.40 -102.71
CA GLU A 352 -43.40 39.36 -103.08
C GLU A 352 -42.83 40.70 -103.54
N ILE A 353 -41.83 41.25 -102.82
CA ILE A 353 -41.14 42.49 -103.22
C ILE A 353 -40.43 42.31 -104.57
N GLN A 354 -39.78 41.17 -104.79
CA GLN A 354 -39.11 40.87 -106.06
C GLN A 354 -40.13 40.80 -107.21
N SER A 355 -41.26 40.15 -107.00
CA SER A 355 -42.36 40.09 -107.97
C SER A 355 -42.94 41.48 -108.26
N ALA A 356 -43.19 42.29 -107.23
CA ALA A 356 -43.68 43.66 -107.38
C ALA A 356 -42.70 44.53 -108.16
N THR A 357 -41.40 44.39 -107.88
CA THR A 357 -40.32 45.09 -108.60
C THR A 357 -40.33 44.76 -110.09
N THR A 358 -40.50 43.48 -110.45
CA THR A 358 -40.63 43.05 -111.85
C THR A 358 -41.86 43.65 -112.53
N VAL A 359 -43.01 43.65 -111.87
CA VAL A 359 -44.25 44.24 -112.41
C VAL A 359 -44.11 45.75 -112.63
N ILE A 360 -43.48 46.47 -111.69
CA ILE A 360 -43.26 47.91 -111.82
C ILE A 360 -42.25 48.23 -112.93
N HIS A 361 -41.19 47.43 -113.10
CA HIS A 361 -40.27 47.58 -114.23
C HIS A 361 -40.96 47.36 -115.57
N GLN A 362 -41.85 46.37 -115.66
CA GLN A 362 -42.66 46.15 -116.86
C GLN A 362 -43.57 47.35 -117.14
N LEU A 363 -44.20 47.92 -116.10
CA LEU A 363 -45.02 49.12 -116.22
C LEU A 363 -44.21 50.33 -116.70
N ASP A 364 -43.01 50.57 -116.14
CA ASP A 364 -42.12 51.65 -116.59
C ASP A 364 -41.78 51.51 -118.09
N HIS A 365 -41.50 50.28 -118.55
CA HIS A 365 -41.24 50.00 -119.95
C HIS A 365 -42.47 50.23 -120.85
N GLU A 366 -43.66 49.79 -120.43
CA GLU A 366 -44.91 50.02 -121.18
C GLU A 366 -45.27 51.51 -121.25
N VAL A 367 -45.07 52.25 -120.16
CA VAL A 367 -45.30 53.71 -120.12
C VAL A 367 -44.31 54.45 -121.04
N ASN A 368 -43.04 54.01 -121.11
CA ASN A 368 -42.08 54.53 -122.09
C ASN A 368 -42.51 54.27 -123.55
N ASN A 369 -43.06 53.08 -123.84
CA ASN A 369 -43.59 52.78 -125.17
C ASN A 369 -44.78 53.68 -125.52
N ILE A 370 -45.69 53.92 -124.57
CA ILE A 370 -46.83 54.83 -124.78
C ILE A 370 -46.34 56.25 -125.04
N ALA A 371 -45.34 56.74 -124.31
CA ALA A 371 -44.72 58.05 -124.55
C ALA A 371 -44.20 58.17 -125.99
N SER A 372 -43.49 57.14 -126.48
CA SER A 372 -42.97 57.13 -127.86
C SER A 372 -44.08 57.15 -128.91
N VAL A 373 -45.19 56.42 -128.68
CA VAL A 373 -46.36 56.45 -129.58
C VAL A 373 -47.03 57.82 -129.56
N LEU A 374 -47.14 58.46 -128.41
CA LEU A 374 -47.71 59.81 -128.29
C LEU A 374 -46.89 60.86 -129.02
N ASP A 375 -45.55 60.78 -128.98
CA ASP A 375 -44.68 61.66 -129.76
C ASP A 375 -44.94 61.52 -131.27
N VAL A 376 -45.18 60.30 -131.77
CA VAL A 376 -45.56 60.05 -133.17
C VAL A 376 -46.92 60.66 -133.47
N ILE A 377 -47.94 60.48 -132.61
CA ILE A 377 -49.28 61.05 -132.80
C ILE A 377 -49.22 62.58 -132.80
N ARG A 378 -48.44 63.17 -131.89
CA ARG A 378 -48.23 64.61 -131.83
C ARG A 378 -47.57 65.12 -133.11
N GLY A 379 -46.56 64.40 -133.61
CA GLY A 379 -45.94 64.68 -134.90
C GLY A 379 -46.92 64.60 -136.08
N ILE A 380 -47.80 63.60 -136.11
CA ILE A 380 -48.86 63.47 -137.13
C ILE A 380 -49.86 64.62 -137.00
N ALA A 381 -50.29 64.99 -135.79
CA ALA A 381 -51.22 66.09 -135.56
C ALA A 381 -50.61 67.43 -136.02
N GLU A 382 -49.34 67.68 -135.73
CA GLU A 382 -48.61 68.87 -136.17
C GLU A 382 -48.46 68.92 -137.71
N GLN A 383 -48.12 67.79 -138.34
CA GLN A 383 -48.13 67.66 -139.80
C GLN A 383 -49.52 67.88 -140.40
N THR A 384 -50.56 67.34 -139.79
CA THR A 384 -51.95 67.49 -140.23
C THR A 384 -52.42 68.94 -140.10
N ASN A 385 -52.03 69.62 -139.02
CA ASN A 385 -52.29 71.04 -138.80
C ASN A 385 -51.62 71.91 -139.87
N LEU A 386 -50.37 71.60 -140.23
CA LEU A 386 -49.64 72.28 -141.31
C LEU A 386 -50.25 72.02 -142.70
N LEU A 387 -50.65 70.78 -142.98
CA LEU A 387 -51.35 70.41 -144.22
C LEU A 387 -52.70 71.12 -144.34
N ALA A 388 -53.46 71.16 -143.25
CA ALA A 388 -54.74 71.86 -143.18
C ALA A 388 -54.59 73.37 -143.34
N LEU A 389 -53.55 73.96 -142.75
CA LEU A 389 -53.22 75.38 -142.94
C LEU A 389 -52.90 75.69 -144.42
N ASN A 390 -52.08 74.86 -145.06
CA ASN A 390 -51.78 75.00 -146.49
C ASN A 390 -53.03 74.86 -147.36
N ALA A 391 -53.94 73.93 -147.02
CA ALA A 391 -55.22 73.76 -147.70
C ALA A 391 -56.17 74.96 -147.49
N ALA A 392 -56.22 75.53 -146.29
CA ALA A 392 -57.01 76.71 -145.98
C ALA A 392 -56.51 77.96 -146.74
N ILE A 393 -55.18 78.11 -146.85
CA ILE A 393 -54.55 79.17 -147.65
C ILE A 393 -54.94 79.03 -149.13
N GLU A 394 -54.85 77.83 -149.71
CA GLU A 394 -55.17 77.61 -151.12
C GLU A 394 -56.69 77.71 -151.40
N ALA A 395 -57.54 77.32 -150.44
CA ALA A 395 -58.98 77.52 -150.50
C ALA A 395 -59.38 79.01 -150.47
N ALA A 396 -58.71 79.82 -149.64
CA ALA A 396 -58.88 81.28 -149.65
C ALA A 396 -58.43 81.90 -150.99
N ARG A 397 -57.41 81.33 -151.62
CA ARG A 397 -56.88 81.75 -152.93
C ARG A 397 -57.85 81.46 -154.08
N ALA A 398 -58.68 80.42 -153.98
CA ALA A 398 -59.70 80.05 -154.97
C ALA A 398 -61.00 80.86 -154.89
N GLY A 399 -61.13 81.80 -153.94
CA GLY A 399 -62.28 82.70 -153.82
C GLY A 399 -63.61 81.96 -153.54
N GLU A 400 -64.72 82.40 -154.16
CA GLU A 400 -66.06 81.83 -153.91
C GLU A 400 -66.18 80.33 -154.22
N GLN A 401 -65.37 79.79 -155.16
CA GLN A 401 -65.35 78.36 -155.48
C GLN A 401 -64.66 77.50 -154.39
N GLY A 402 -63.83 78.12 -153.55
CA GLY A 402 -63.06 77.45 -152.48
C GLY A 402 -63.77 77.39 -151.12
N ARG A 403 -64.94 78.03 -150.94
CA ARG A 403 -65.61 78.14 -149.63
C ARG A 403 -65.89 76.79 -148.96
N GLY A 404 -66.33 75.79 -149.72
CA GLY A 404 -66.56 74.44 -149.17
C GLY A 404 -65.28 73.77 -148.70
N PHE A 405 -64.17 73.96 -149.43
CA PHE A 405 -62.84 73.45 -149.06
C PHE A 405 -62.24 74.19 -147.87
N ALA A 406 -62.46 75.51 -147.75
CA ALA A 406 -61.99 76.31 -146.63
C ALA A 406 -62.61 75.85 -145.30
N VAL A 407 -63.92 75.57 -145.30
CA VAL A 407 -64.61 75.04 -144.10
C VAL A 407 -64.06 73.67 -143.70
N VAL A 408 -63.81 72.77 -144.65
CA VAL A 408 -63.20 71.47 -144.36
C VAL A 408 -61.76 71.62 -143.84
N ALA A 409 -60.98 72.53 -144.43
CA ALA A 409 -59.61 72.78 -143.99
C ALA A 409 -59.55 73.37 -142.57
N ASP A 410 -60.44 74.30 -142.22
CA ASP A 410 -60.55 74.83 -140.85
C ASP A 410 -61.02 73.76 -139.85
N GLU A 411 -61.93 72.87 -140.24
CA GLU A 411 -62.38 71.75 -139.40
C GLU A 411 -61.25 70.74 -139.15
N VAL A 412 -60.46 70.40 -140.20
CA VAL A 412 -59.28 69.54 -140.07
C VAL A 412 -58.21 70.21 -139.21
N ARG A 413 -58.00 71.52 -139.34
CA ARG A 413 -57.07 72.30 -138.51
C ARG A 413 -57.48 72.29 -137.04
N SER A 414 -58.77 72.50 -136.77
CA SER A 414 -59.34 72.43 -135.42
C SER A 414 -59.20 71.03 -134.82
N LEU A 415 -59.46 69.98 -135.61
CA LEU A 415 -59.27 68.59 -135.18
C LEU A 415 -57.81 68.26 -134.88
N ALA A 416 -56.88 68.74 -135.71
CA ALA A 416 -55.44 68.59 -135.50
C ALA A 416 -54.97 69.31 -134.22
N SER A 417 -55.43 70.55 -133.98
CA SER A 417 -55.15 71.28 -132.74
C SER A 417 -55.70 70.55 -131.51
N ARG A 418 -56.96 70.08 -131.56
CA ARG A 418 -57.56 69.30 -130.46
C ARG A 418 -56.82 67.98 -130.21
N THR A 419 -56.30 67.35 -131.25
CA THR A 419 -55.46 66.14 -131.15
C THR A 419 -54.14 66.48 -130.46
N GLN A 420 -53.50 67.59 -130.83
CA GLN A 420 -52.25 68.05 -130.22
C GLN A 420 -52.44 68.39 -128.72
N ASP A 421 -53.50 69.11 -128.37
CA ASP A 421 -53.84 69.44 -126.98
C ASP A 421 -54.09 68.16 -126.16
N SER A 422 -54.89 67.23 -126.70
CA SER A 422 -55.18 65.95 -126.04
C SER A 422 -53.91 65.10 -125.85
N THR A 423 -53.02 65.05 -126.85
CA THR A 423 -51.74 64.36 -126.70
C THR A 423 -50.83 65.03 -125.67
N GLY A 424 -50.89 66.36 -125.50
CA GLY A 424 -50.15 67.07 -124.45
C GLY A 424 -50.65 66.77 -123.05
N GLU A 425 -51.97 66.67 -122.87
CA GLU A 425 -52.57 66.23 -121.61
C GLU A 425 -52.19 64.78 -121.28
N ILE A 426 -52.25 63.86 -122.26
CA ILE A 426 -51.83 62.47 -122.06
C ILE A 426 -50.33 62.37 -121.77
N GLN A 427 -49.49 63.15 -122.46
CA GLN A 427 -48.04 63.21 -122.19
C GLN A 427 -47.77 63.60 -120.73
N THR A 428 -48.48 64.61 -120.21
CA THR A 428 -48.37 65.01 -118.80
C THR A 428 -48.79 63.89 -117.84
N MET A 429 -49.83 63.11 -118.18
CA MET A 429 -50.23 61.94 -117.39
C MET A 429 -49.17 60.82 -117.44
N ILE A 430 -48.55 60.60 -118.59
CA ILE A 430 -47.48 59.62 -118.79
C ILE A 430 -46.23 59.99 -118.00
N GLU A 431 -45.82 61.26 -118.00
CA GLU A 431 -44.70 61.75 -117.19
C GLU A 431 -44.95 61.52 -115.69
N LYS A 432 -46.18 61.76 -115.20
CA LYS A 432 -46.56 61.44 -113.82
C LYS A 432 -46.53 59.93 -113.54
N LEU A 433 -46.95 59.10 -114.49
CA LEU A 433 -46.88 57.64 -114.36
C LEU A 433 -45.44 57.13 -114.33
N GLN A 434 -44.55 57.65 -115.18
CA GLN A 434 -43.11 57.33 -115.16
C GLN A 434 -42.48 57.74 -113.84
N GLN A 435 -42.78 58.95 -113.35
CA GLN A 435 -42.28 59.41 -112.06
C GLN A 435 -42.77 58.50 -110.93
N GLY A 436 -44.07 58.13 -110.93
CA GLY A 436 -44.64 57.21 -109.95
C GLY A 436 -44.02 55.81 -110.00
N ALA A 437 -43.77 55.27 -111.20
CA ALA A 437 -43.11 53.98 -111.38
C ALA A 437 -41.67 54.00 -110.84
N ARG A 438 -40.87 55.03 -111.16
CA ARG A 438 -39.50 55.20 -110.64
C ARG A 438 -39.48 55.31 -109.12
N GLN A 439 -40.40 56.08 -108.55
CA GLN A 439 -40.53 56.20 -107.09
C GLN A 439 -40.89 54.85 -106.45
N ALA A 440 -41.77 54.06 -107.08
CA ALA A 440 -42.11 52.73 -106.60
C ALA A 440 -40.91 51.77 -106.64
N VAL A 441 -40.07 51.81 -107.70
CA VAL A 441 -38.81 51.04 -107.77
C VAL A 441 -37.85 51.42 -106.63
N ASP A 442 -37.68 52.72 -106.35
CA ASP A 442 -36.81 53.18 -105.25
C ASP A 442 -37.28 52.67 -103.88
N VAL A 443 -38.59 52.73 -103.62
CA VAL A 443 -39.20 52.19 -102.39
C VAL A 443 -39.02 50.68 -102.29
N MET A 444 -39.17 49.93 -103.40
CA MET A 444 -38.94 48.49 -103.43
C MET A 444 -37.46 48.14 -103.17
N SER A 445 -36.52 48.89 -103.74
CA SER A 445 -35.07 48.71 -103.52
C SER A 445 -34.70 48.92 -102.05
N ARG A 446 -35.17 50.01 -101.45
CA ARG A 446 -35.00 50.28 -100.01
C ARG A 446 -35.65 49.20 -99.13
N SER A 447 -36.81 48.68 -99.55
CA SER A 447 -37.49 47.60 -98.82
C SER A 447 -36.69 46.30 -98.86
N ALA A 448 -36.05 45.99 -99.99
CA ALA A 448 -35.13 44.85 -100.11
C ALA A 448 -33.86 45.02 -99.24
N GLU A 449 -33.32 46.24 -99.14
CA GLU A 449 -32.20 46.52 -98.21
C GLU A 449 -32.63 46.36 -96.74
N SER A 450 -33.80 46.92 -96.38
CA SER A 450 -34.35 46.79 -95.02
C SER A 450 -34.56 45.32 -94.64
N ARG A 451 -35.08 44.51 -95.56
CA ARG A 451 -35.23 43.06 -95.40
C ARG A 451 -33.89 42.40 -95.05
N ASN A 452 -32.82 42.69 -95.79
CA ASN A 452 -31.50 42.09 -95.54
C ASN A 452 -30.99 42.41 -94.13
N LYS A 453 -31.15 43.66 -93.68
CA LYS A 453 -30.80 44.06 -92.31
C LYS A 453 -31.63 43.32 -91.27
N THR A 454 -32.92 43.11 -91.53
CA THR A 454 -33.79 42.35 -90.62
C THR A 454 -33.37 40.88 -90.55
N LEU A 455 -32.99 40.25 -91.67
CA LEU A 455 -32.48 38.87 -91.69
C LEU A 455 -31.15 38.75 -90.91
N GLU A 456 -30.22 39.70 -91.08
CA GLU A 456 -28.97 39.73 -90.32
C GLU A 456 -29.22 39.87 -88.80
N ASN A 457 -30.16 40.72 -88.41
CA ASN A 457 -30.55 40.88 -87.00
C ASN A 457 -31.23 39.62 -86.44
N ALA A 458 -32.04 38.93 -87.24
CA ALA A 458 -32.67 37.67 -86.84
C ALA A 458 -31.62 36.57 -86.64
N ASP A 459 -30.59 36.48 -87.50
CA ASP A 459 -29.48 35.53 -87.33
C ASP A 459 -28.69 35.80 -86.04
N LYS A 460 -28.34 37.07 -85.78
CA LYS A 460 -27.71 37.49 -84.51
C LYS A 460 -28.55 37.15 -83.28
N ALA A 461 -29.87 37.32 -83.37
CA ALA A 461 -30.79 36.95 -82.29
C ALA A 461 -30.81 35.43 -82.08
N GLN A 462 -30.80 34.64 -83.15
CA GLN A 462 -30.76 33.18 -83.07
C GLN A 462 -29.46 32.66 -82.44
N GLN A 463 -28.30 33.23 -82.81
CA GLN A 463 -27.01 32.90 -82.18
C GLN A 463 -27.01 33.24 -80.69
N SER A 464 -27.57 34.40 -80.32
CA SER A 464 -27.68 34.81 -78.91
C SER A 464 -28.58 33.87 -78.10
N LEU A 465 -29.71 33.43 -78.68
CA LEU A 465 -30.61 32.46 -78.05
C LEU A 465 -29.93 31.10 -77.82
N GLN A 466 -29.10 30.64 -78.77
CA GLN A 466 -28.36 29.38 -78.63
C GLN A 466 -27.30 29.45 -77.52
N GLN A 467 -26.68 30.62 -77.32
CA GLN A 467 -25.74 30.84 -76.23
C GLN A 467 -26.45 30.92 -74.86
N ILE A 468 -27.66 31.49 -74.82
CA ILE A 468 -28.52 31.50 -73.63
C ILE A 468 -28.94 30.07 -73.28
N GLU A 469 -29.40 29.27 -74.23
CA GLU A 469 -29.76 27.85 -74.06
C GLU A 469 -28.60 27.05 -73.44
N THR A 470 -27.39 27.18 -73.98
CA THR A 470 -26.18 26.53 -73.43
C THR A 470 -25.91 26.95 -71.97
N SER A 471 -26.12 28.23 -71.66
CA SER A 471 -25.91 28.76 -70.31
C SER A 471 -26.97 28.23 -69.33
N ILE A 472 -28.22 28.09 -69.78
CA ILE A 472 -29.31 27.53 -68.97
C ILE A 472 -29.06 26.05 -68.66
N THR A 473 -28.62 25.26 -69.64
CA THR A 473 -28.23 23.85 -69.43
C THR A 473 -27.12 23.74 -68.38
N HIS A 474 -26.09 24.58 -68.48
CA HIS A 474 -25.01 24.60 -67.48
C HIS A 474 -25.51 25.01 -66.08
N MET A 475 -26.46 25.95 -65.98
CA MET A 475 -27.09 26.29 -64.69
C MET A 475 -27.87 25.11 -64.11
N ASN A 476 -28.60 24.38 -64.94
CA ASN A 476 -29.35 23.21 -64.49
C ASN A 476 -28.42 22.11 -63.93
N ASP A 477 -27.31 21.84 -64.61
CA ASP A 477 -26.30 20.87 -64.16
C ASP A 477 -25.66 21.29 -62.82
N MET A 478 -25.33 22.58 -62.67
CA MET A 478 -24.82 23.11 -61.40
C MET A 478 -25.83 22.99 -60.27
N ASN A 479 -27.11 23.25 -60.52
CA ASN A 479 -28.15 23.11 -59.51
C ASN A 479 -28.32 21.66 -59.05
N ILE A 480 -28.23 20.68 -59.96
CA ILE A 480 -28.24 19.25 -59.62
C ILE A 480 -27.05 18.90 -58.71
N GLN A 481 -25.86 19.42 -59.03
CA GLN A 481 -24.66 19.19 -58.20
C GLN A 481 -24.80 19.84 -56.82
N ILE A 482 -25.33 21.06 -56.73
CA ILE A 482 -25.56 21.76 -55.45
C ILE A 482 -26.56 20.98 -54.58
N ALA A 483 -27.65 20.48 -55.17
CA ALA A 483 -28.62 19.66 -54.45
C ALA A 483 -27.98 18.39 -53.90
N SER A 484 -27.22 17.66 -54.72
CA SER A 484 -26.53 16.43 -54.30
C SER A 484 -25.48 16.69 -53.22
N ALA A 485 -24.69 17.76 -53.35
CA ALA A 485 -23.70 18.16 -52.34
C ALA A 485 -24.38 18.54 -51.01
N SER A 486 -25.53 19.21 -51.07
CA SER A 486 -26.31 19.57 -49.87
C SER A 486 -26.91 18.35 -49.18
N GLU A 487 -27.36 17.36 -49.95
CA GLU A 487 -27.84 16.08 -49.41
C GLU A 487 -26.72 15.30 -48.72
N GLN A 488 -25.53 15.24 -49.33
CA GLN A 488 -24.33 14.66 -48.69
C GLN A 488 -23.96 15.41 -47.41
N GLN A 489 -24.02 16.74 -47.42
CA GLN A 489 -23.74 17.55 -46.23
C GLN A 489 -24.73 17.23 -45.09
N SER A 490 -26.01 17.04 -45.40
CA SER A 490 -27.02 16.63 -44.41
C SER A 490 -26.71 15.26 -43.77
N VAL A 491 -26.25 14.29 -44.57
CA VAL A 491 -25.82 12.98 -44.08
C VAL A 491 -24.61 13.09 -43.14
N VAL A 492 -23.60 13.87 -43.54
CA VAL A 492 -22.41 14.10 -42.71
C VAL A 492 -22.77 14.84 -41.42
N SER A 493 -23.65 15.85 -41.48
CA SER A 493 -24.16 16.53 -40.28
C SER A 493 -24.86 15.56 -39.33
N ALA A 494 -25.66 14.62 -39.83
CA ALA A 494 -26.29 13.60 -38.98
C ALA A 494 -25.27 12.69 -38.28
N GLU A 495 -24.20 12.31 -38.98
CA GLU A 495 -23.10 11.53 -38.39
C GLU A 495 -22.32 12.33 -37.33
N VAL A 496 -22.01 13.60 -37.61
CA VAL A 496 -21.37 14.49 -36.63
C VAL A 496 -22.26 14.64 -35.39
N ASN A 497 -23.57 14.81 -35.54
CA ASN A 497 -24.49 14.90 -34.42
C ASN A 497 -24.46 13.64 -33.53
N LEU A 498 -24.42 12.44 -34.14
CA LEU A 498 -24.28 11.18 -33.40
C LEU A 498 -22.95 11.12 -32.63
N ASN A 499 -21.85 11.56 -33.26
CA ASN A 499 -20.54 11.60 -32.60
C ASN A 499 -20.52 12.57 -31.42
N ILE A 500 -21.16 13.74 -31.54
CA ILE A 500 -21.29 14.71 -30.46
C ILE A 500 -22.13 14.14 -29.30
N GLN A 501 -23.20 13.39 -29.59
CA GLN A 501 -23.97 12.70 -28.57
C GLN A 501 -23.12 11.68 -27.79
N ASN A 502 -22.29 10.91 -28.50
CA ASN A 502 -21.36 9.96 -27.86
C ASN A 502 -20.32 10.66 -26.97
N ILE A 503 -19.85 11.84 -27.37
CA ILE A 503 -18.93 12.66 -26.58
C ILE A 503 -19.62 13.14 -25.30
N ALA A 504 -20.84 13.67 -25.39
CA ALA A 504 -21.64 14.06 -24.23
C ALA A 504 -21.87 12.90 -23.25
N ASP A 505 -22.25 11.72 -23.76
CA ASP A 505 -22.43 10.52 -22.93
C ASP A 505 -21.12 10.09 -22.26
N SER A 506 -19.98 10.20 -22.96
CA SER A 506 -18.65 9.93 -22.40
C SER A 506 -18.27 10.93 -21.30
N SER A 507 -18.59 12.21 -21.48
CA SER A 507 -18.40 13.24 -20.44
C SER A 507 -19.23 12.92 -19.19
N LYS A 508 -20.47 12.44 -19.35
CA LYS A 508 -21.30 11.98 -18.23
C LYS A 508 -20.68 10.78 -17.50
N GLN A 509 -20.21 9.77 -18.24
CA GLN A 509 -19.51 8.63 -17.63
C GLN A 509 -18.24 9.07 -16.87
N MET A 510 -17.52 10.07 -17.38
CA MET A 510 -16.35 10.63 -16.72
C MET A 510 -16.69 11.26 -15.37
N VAL A 511 -17.82 11.96 -15.26
CA VAL A 511 -18.33 12.51 -13.98
C VAL A 511 -18.64 11.38 -12.98
N ASP A 512 -19.23 10.28 -13.44
CA ASP A 512 -19.48 9.11 -12.57
C ASP A 512 -18.17 8.46 -12.09
N MET A 513 -17.17 8.31 -12.97
CA MET A 513 -15.84 7.82 -12.61
C MET A 513 -15.14 8.73 -11.59
N VAL A 514 -15.23 10.04 -11.78
CA VAL A 514 -14.77 11.06 -10.83
C VAL A 514 -15.41 10.84 -9.46
N ARG A 515 -16.72 10.58 -9.42
CA ARG A 515 -17.44 10.33 -8.15
C ARG A 515 -16.94 9.05 -7.46
N GLN A 516 -16.69 7.99 -8.23
CA GLN A 516 -16.14 6.73 -7.71
C GLN A 516 -14.71 6.92 -7.17
N ALA A 517 -13.85 7.60 -7.91
CA ALA A 517 -12.48 7.89 -7.49
C ALA A 517 -12.44 8.69 -6.19
N ARG A 518 -13.30 9.71 -6.06
CA ARG A 518 -13.44 10.48 -4.82
C ARG A 518 -13.86 9.60 -3.64
N SER A 519 -14.86 8.74 -3.82
CA SER A 519 -15.31 7.81 -2.76
C SER A 519 -14.20 6.83 -2.36
N ALA A 520 -13.40 6.34 -3.31
CA ALA A 520 -12.25 5.49 -3.03
C ALA A 520 -11.17 6.24 -2.23
N CYS A 521 -10.87 7.49 -2.57
CA CYS A 521 -9.96 8.34 -1.79
C CYS A 521 -10.47 8.61 -0.37
N GLU A 522 -11.77 8.85 -0.19
CA GLU A 522 -12.37 9.01 1.14
C GLU A 522 -12.24 7.73 1.98
N SER A 523 -12.51 6.56 1.38
CA SER A 523 -12.31 5.27 2.05
C SER A 523 -10.85 5.02 2.42
N LEU A 524 -9.92 5.33 1.51
CA LEU A 524 -8.49 5.16 1.74
C LEU A 524 -7.98 6.14 2.81
N SER A 525 -8.54 7.36 2.88
CA SER A 525 -8.23 8.33 3.93
C SER A 525 -8.65 7.80 5.30
N ASN A 526 -9.85 7.20 5.40
CA ASN A 526 -10.30 6.57 6.64
C ASN A 526 -9.38 5.40 7.02
N GLN A 527 -8.91 4.61 6.05
CA GLN A 527 -7.98 3.51 6.30
C GLN A 527 -6.60 4.02 6.78
N CYS A 528 -6.10 5.13 6.24
CA CYS A 528 -4.89 5.78 6.72
C CYS A 528 -5.05 6.32 8.14
N GLU A 529 -6.20 6.91 8.47
CA GLU A 529 -6.48 7.37 9.83
C GLU A 529 -6.54 6.20 10.83
N HIS A 530 -7.14 5.07 10.42
CA HIS A 530 -7.14 3.86 11.24
C HIS A 530 -5.71 3.29 11.43
N LEU A 531 -4.89 3.29 10.37
CA LEU A 531 -3.48 2.90 10.44
C LEU A 531 -2.68 3.80 11.40
N ASP A 532 -2.88 5.11 11.33
CA ASP A 532 -2.27 6.07 12.27
C ASP A 532 -2.69 5.80 13.71
N GLN A 533 -3.95 5.45 13.97
CA GLN A 533 -4.40 5.07 15.30
C GLN A 533 -3.76 3.77 15.79
N LEU A 534 -3.56 2.78 14.92
CA LEU A 534 -2.91 1.52 15.28
C LEU A 534 -1.42 1.70 15.55
N VAL A 535 -0.75 2.50 14.71
CA VAL A 535 0.69 2.75 14.79
C VAL A 535 1.02 3.77 15.87
N GLY A 536 0.17 4.77 16.09
CA GLY A 536 0.32 5.78 17.14
C GLY A 536 0.23 5.24 18.57
N LYS A 537 -0.13 3.96 18.74
CA LYS A 537 0.03 3.23 20.01
C LYS A 537 1.49 2.92 20.35
N PHE A 538 2.38 2.99 19.37
CA PHE A 538 3.81 2.82 19.58
C PHE A 538 4.49 4.17 19.53
N LYS A 539 5.35 4.41 20.50
CA LYS A 539 6.26 5.55 20.47
C LYS A 539 7.53 5.14 19.73
N VAL A 540 7.66 5.63 18.51
CA VAL A 540 8.82 5.54 17.63
C VAL A 540 9.64 6.82 17.70
#